data_AF-X1CTM9-F1
#
_entry.id   AF-X1CTM9-F1
#
_cell.length_a   1.000
_cell.length_b   1.000
_cell.length_c   1.000
_cell.angle_alpha   90.00
_cell.angle_beta   90.00
_cell.angle_gamma   90.00
#
_symmetry.space_group_name_H-M   'P 1'
#
loop_
_entity.id
_entity.type
_entity.pdbx_description
1 polymer ?
#
loop_
_entity_poly.entity_id
_entity_poly.type
_entity_poly.pdbx_seq_one_letter_code
_entity_poly.pdbx_strand_id
1 'polypeptide(L)'
;MRAKGMGAQVIITEVDPIVALEAAMEGFQVMPISEAAEVGDIFITATGDIRVIGEKHIKLMKDKTILCNTGHFNVEIDVKALEKLSKSKRKI
;
A
#
# COMPACT_ATOMS: atom_id res chain seq x y z
N MET A 1 -12.04 -11.87 1.25
CA MET A 1 -12.80 -10.61 1.47
C MET A 1 -12.85 -10.20 2.94
N ARG A 2 -11.74 -9.78 3.58
CA ARG A 2 -11.79 -9.31 4.98
C ARG A 2 -12.11 -7.81 5.07
N ALA A 3 -11.29 -6.95 4.49
CA ALA A 3 -11.50 -5.49 4.54
C ALA A 3 -12.84 -5.05 3.90
N LYS A 4 -13.17 -5.55 2.71
CA LYS A 4 -14.47 -5.28 2.05
C LYS A 4 -15.67 -5.73 2.90
N GLY A 5 -15.57 -6.89 3.54
CA GLY A 5 -16.62 -7.41 4.43
C GLY A 5 -16.78 -6.60 5.72
N MET A 6 -15.75 -5.84 6.11
CA MET A 6 -15.79 -4.90 7.24
C MET A 6 -16.22 -3.48 6.83
N GLY A 7 -16.66 -3.28 5.57
CA GLY A 7 -17.15 -1.99 5.07
C GLY A 7 -16.08 -1.05 4.52
N ALA A 8 -14.84 -1.51 4.33
CA ALA A 8 -13.80 -0.67 3.73
C ALA A 8 -14.01 -0.52 2.21
N GLN A 9 -13.71 0.68 1.70
CA GLN A 9 -13.46 0.88 0.26
C GLN A 9 -12.05 0.36 -0.05
N VAL A 10 -11.98 -0.71 -0.83
CA VAL A 10 -10.72 -1.39 -1.13
C VAL A 10 -10.25 -0.99 -2.53
N ILE A 11 -9.02 -0.45 -2.58
CA ILE A 11 -8.29 -0.14 -3.81
C ILE A 11 -7.20 -1.20 -3.99
N ILE A 12 -7.10 -1.78 -5.18
CA ILE A 12 -6.05 -2.71 -5.56
C ILE A 12 -5.06 -1.98 -6.47
N THR A 13 -3.77 -2.15 -6.19
CA THR A 13 -2.69 -1.70 -7.06
C THR A 13 -2.07 -2.93 -7.69
N GLU A 14 -2.16 -3.10 -9.01
CA GLU A 14 -1.54 -4.24 -9.68
C GLU A 14 -0.84 -3.86 -10.98
N VAL A 15 0.26 -4.56 -11.27
CA VAL A 15 1.04 -4.48 -12.51
C VAL A 15 0.64 -5.54 -13.52
N ASP A 16 0.15 -6.72 -13.10
CA ASP A 16 -0.38 -7.72 -14.02
C ASP A 16 -1.78 -7.30 -14.49
N PRO A 17 -1.98 -7.06 -15.81
CA PRO A 17 -3.26 -6.60 -16.33
C PRO A 17 -4.39 -7.64 -16.16
N ILE A 18 -4.07 -8.93 -16.07
CA ILE A 18 -5.07 -9.99 -15.89
C ILE A 18 -5.61 -9.95 -14.46
N VAL A 19 -4.71 -9.92 -13.47
CA VAL A 19 -5.09 -9.85 -12.04
C VAL A 19 -5.80 -8.52 -11.73
N ALA A 20 -5.34 -7.42 -12.34
CA ALA A 20 -6.02 -6.13 -12.27
C ALA A 20 -7.45 -6.20 -12.83
N LEU A 21 -7.65 -6.84 -13.98
CA LEU A 21 -8.99 -7.01 -14.56
C LEU A 21 -9.89 -7.86 -13.67
N GLU A 22 -9.37 -8.96 -13.12
CA GLU A 22 -10.09 -9.81 -12.17
C GLU A 22 -10.54 -9.03 -10.93
N ALA A 23 -9.65 -8.22 -10.35
CA ALA A 23 -9.97 -7.35 -9.22
C ALA A 23 -11.08 -6.33 -9.57
N ALA A 24 -11.02 -5.73 -10.75
CA ALA A 24 -12.06 -4.83 -11.23
C ALA A 24 -13.41 -5.55 -11.41
N MET A 25 -13.41 -6.78 -11.93
CA MET A 25 -14.60 -7.62 -12.07
C MET A 25 -15.21 -8.00 -10.71
N GLU A 26 -14.39 -8.16 -9.66
CA GLU A 26 -14.85 -8.34 -8.27
C GLU A 26 -15.38 -7.04 -7.62
N GLY A 27 -15.36 -5.93 -8.36
CA GLY A 27 -15.84 -4.62 -7.92
C GLY A 27 -14.87 -3.90 -7.00
N PHE A 28 -13.56 -4.15 -7.13
CA PHE A 28 -12.54 -3.33 -6.53
C PHE A 28 -12.15 -2.18 -7.46
N GLN A 29 -11.77 -1.05 -6.88
CA GLN A 29 -11.17 0.03 -7.65
C GLN A 29 -9.70 -0.31 -7.89
N VAL A 30 -9.24 -0.20 -9.14
CA VAL A 30 -7.85 -0.49 -9.51
C VAL A 30 -7.18 0.80 -9.97
N MET A 31 -6.03 1.12 -9.40
CA MET A 31 -5.26 2.30 -9.80
C MET A 31 -3.77 2.13 -9.46
N PRO A 32 -2.87 2.94 -10.03
CA PRO A 32 -1.47 2.97 -9.63
C PRO A 32 -1.27 3.43 -8.19
N ILE A 33 -0.21 2.94 -7.54
CA ILE A 33 0.15 3.34 -6.16
C ILE A 33 0.41 4.86 -6.03
N SER A 34 0.84 5.53 -7.09
CA SER A 34 1.03 6.98 -7.09
C SER A 34 -0.27 7.75 -6.85
N GLU A 35 -1.40 7.24 -7.33
CA GLU A 35 -2.73 7.84 -7.13
C GLU A 35 -3.34 7.34 -5.82
N ALA A 36 -3.21 6.03 -5.53
CA ALA A 36 -3.73 5.45 -4.30
C ALA A 36 -3.09 6.05 -3.04
N ALA A 37 -1.82 6.48 -3.12
CA ALA A 37 -1.10 7.10 -2.02
C ALA A 37 -1.79 8.39 -1.51
N GLU A 38 -2.46 9.15 -2.37
CA GLU A 38 -3.10 10.42 -2.00
C GLU A 38 -4.42 10.20 -1.23
N VAL A 39 -5.09 9.07 -1.47
CA VAL A 39 -6.44 8.80 -0.96
C VAL A 39 -6.50 7.72 0.11
N GLY A 40 -5.51 6.83 0.17
CA GLY A 40 -5.54 5.68 1.08
C GLY A 40 -5.30 6.05 2.55
N ASP A 41 -6.04 5.40 3.45
CA ASP A 41 -5.85 5.53 4.90
C ASP A 41 -5.08 4.33 5.48
N ILE A 42 -5.18 3.16 4.85
CA ILE A 42 -4.49 1.92 5.23
C ILE A 42 -3.86 1.30 3.98
N PHE A 43 -2.56 1.05 4.03
CA PHE A 43 -1.79 0.42 2.96
C PHE A 43 -1.26 -0.93 3.43
N ILE A 44 -1.47 -1.96 2.62
CA ILE A 44 -0.97 -3.31 2.85
C ILE A 44 -0.25 -3.76 1.59
N THR A 45 1.05 -4.03 1.69
CA THR A 45 1.83 -4.61 0.58
C THR A 45 1.83 -6.13 0.70
N ALA A 46 1.61 -6.81 -0.43
CA ALA A 46 1.51 -8.27 -0.53
C ALA A 46 2.00 -8.78 -1.89
N THR A 47 3.02 -8.16 -2.47
CA THR A 47 3.42 -8.41 -3.88
C THR A 47 4.58 -9.39 -4.01
N GLY A 48 5.42 -9.52 -2.98
CA GLY A 48 6.70 -10.22 -3.07
C GLY A 48 7.80 -9.45 -3.81
N ASP A 49 7.53 -8.21 -4.24
CA ASP A 49 8.47 -7.36 -4.98
C ASP A 49 9.15 -6.31 -4.09
N ILE A 50 10.22 -5.71 -4.57
CA ILE A 50 11.00 -4.71 -3.83
C ILE A 50 10.49 -3.30 -4.08
N ARG A 51 10.45 -2.47 -3.03
CA ARG A 51 10.21 -1.01 -3.11
C ARG A 51 8.91 -0.63 -3.81
N VAL A 52 7.85 -1.41 -3.61
CA VAL A 52 6.47 -1.11 -4.02
C VAL A 52 6.05 0.26 -3.46
N ILE A 53 6.30 0.48 -2.17
CA ILE A 53 6.05 1.75 -1.49
C ILE A 53 7.39 2.40 -1.15
N GLY A 54 7.76 3.42 -1.94
CA GLY A 54 8.99 4.21 -1.77
C GLY A 54 8.75 5.62 -1.23
N GLU A 55 9.85 6.38 -1.10
CA GLU A 55 9.86 7.75 -0.55
C GLU A 55 8.79 8.67 -1.20
N LYS A 56 8.65 8.60 -2.53
CA LYS A 56 7.68 9.42 -3.28
C LYS A 56 6.24 9.13 -2.90
N HIS A 57 5.90 7.88 -2.61
CA HIS A 57 4.54 7.49 -2.24
C HIS A 57 4.26 7.90 -0.79
N ILE A 58 5.22 7.67 0.11
CA ILE A 58 5.11 8.02 1.53
C ILE A 58 4.85 9.53 1.73
N LYS A 59 5.47 10.38 0.91
CA LYS A 59 5.26 11.84 0.97
C LYS A 59 3.87 12.30 0.54
N LEU A 60 3.14 11.49 -0.24
CA LEU A 60 1.79 11.78 -0.69
C LEU A 60 0.72 11.28 0.29
N MET A 61 1.09 10.40 1.21
CA MET A 61 0.17 9.82 2.19
C MET A 61 -0.36 10.88 3.17
N LYS A 62 -1.60 10.67 3.59
CA LYS A 62 -2.28 11.50 4.59
C LYS A 62 -1.61 11.36 5.96
N ASP A 63 -1.82 12.36 6.81
CA ASP A 63 -1.47 12.22 8.22
C ASP A 63 -2.26 11.06 8.85
N LYS A 64 -1.61 10.31 9.75
CA LYS A 64 -2.14 9.12 10.45
C LYS A 64 -2.46 7.91 9.57
N THR A 65 -1.98 7.87 8.33
CA THR A 65 -2.02 6.67 7.51
C THR A 65 -1.33 5.49 8.20
N ILE A 66 -1.92 4.29 8.07
CA ILE A 66 -1.33 3.03 8.53
C ILE A 66 -0.67 2.34 7.34
N LEU A 67 0.59 1.93 7.49
CA LEU A 67 1.34 1.21 6.47
C LEU A 67 1.84 -0.12 7.04
N CYS A 68 1.55 -1.21 6.33
CA CYS A 68 1.89 -2.57 6.72
C CYS A 68 2.39 -3.38 5.52
N ASN A 69 3.27 -4.35 5.81
CA ASN A 69 3.70 -5.36 4.85
C ASN A 69 3.29 -6.75 5.36
N THR A 70 2.62 -7.53 4.52
CA THR A 70 2.32 -8.95 4.79
C THR A 70 3.16 -9.91 3.95
N GLY A 71 4.03 -9.39 3.08
CA GLY A 71 4.99 -10.18 2.32
C GLY A 71 6.02 -10.88 3.19
N HIS A 72 6.73 -11.85 2.62
CA HIS A 72 7.74 -12.63 3.33
C HIS A 72 8.93 -11.78 3.80
N PHE A 73 9.29 -10.76 3.03
CA PHE A 73 10.38 -9.84 3.32
C PHE A 73 9.86 -8.43 3.54
N ASN A 74 10.58 -7.65 4.35
CA ASN A 74 10.25 -6.25 4.64
C ASN A 74 10.62 -5.26 3.52
N VAL A 75 11.07 -5.77 2.37
CA VAL A 75 11.64 -4.97 1.27
C VAL A 75 10.59 -4.35 0.36
N GLU A 76 9.32 -4.75 0.50
CA GLU A 76 8.21 -4.15 -0.27
C GLU A 76 8.03 -2.67 0.09
N ILE A 77 8.36 -2.31 1.34
CA ILE A 77 8.37 -0.93 1.83
C ILE A 77 9.83 -0.44 1.93
N ASP A 78 10.10 0.75 1.43
CA ASP A 78 11.40 1.39 1.61
C ASP A 78 11.56 1.92 3.05
N VAL A 79 11.93 1.02 3.95
CA VAL A 79 12.15 1.33 5.37
C VAL A 79 13.30 2.34 5.55
N LYS A 80 14.32 2.34 4.67
CA LYS A 80 15.43 3.30 4.75
C LYS A 80 14.95 4.72 4.46
N ALA A 81 14.12 4.88 3.43
CA ALA A 81 13.47 6.15 3.15
C ALA A 81 12.55 6.58 4.31
N LEU A 82 11.77 5.65 4.86
CA LEU A 82 10.89 5.94 5.99
C LEU A 82 11.67 6.39 7.23
N GLU A 83 12.79 5.75 7.56
CA GLU A 83 13.66 6.14 8.66
C GLU A 83 14.26 7.53 8.46
N LYS A 84 14.63 7.88 7.22
CA LYS A 84 15.14 9.21 6.87
C LYS A 84 14.06 10.30 7.00
N LEU A 85 12.81 9.98 6.66
CA LEU A 85 11.67 10.90 6.77
C LEU A 85 11.12 10.99 8.20
N SER A 86 11.35 9.96 9.01
CA SER A 86 10.81 9.88 10.37
C SER A 86 11.55 10.81 11.32
N LYS A 87 10.79 11.48 12.20
CA LYS A 87 11.34 12.27 13.31
C LYS A 87 11.71 11.42 14.52
N SER A 88 11.08 10.25 14.68
CA SER A 88 11.28 9.37 15.83
C SER A 88 10.82 7.95 15.53
N LYS A 89 11.54 6.95 16.05
CA LYS A 89 11.16 5.54 15.93
C LYS A 89 10.92 4.97 17.32
N ARG A 90 9.76 4.32 17.51
CA ARG A 90 9.43 3.60 18.73
C ARG A 90 9.30 2.11 18.40
N LYS A 91 9.97 1.27 19.19
CA LYS A 91 9.73 -0.17 19.20
C LYS A 91 8.68 -0.44 20.28
N ILE A 92 7.55 -0.99 19.88
CA ILE A 92 6.49 -1.47 20.77
C ILE A 92 6.67 -2.97 20.95
#